data_AF-A0A1J0VHA2-F1
#
_entry.id   AF-A0A1J0VHA2-F1
#
_cell.length_a   1.000
_cell.length_b   1.000
_cell.length_c   1.000
_cell.angle_alpha   90.00
_cell.angle_beta   90.00
_cell.angle_gamma   90.00
#
_symmetry.space_group_name_H-M   'P 1'
#
loop_
_entity.id
_entity.type
_entity.pdbx_description
1 polymer ?
#
loop_
_entity_poly.entity_id
_entity_poly.type
_entity_poly.pdbx_seq_one_letter_code
_entity_poly.pdbx_strand_id
1 'polypeptide(L)' 'MQVKTSPECPKCGSRVKRFPPGREDQYHVYCDECGHDFGRFDYFQAQFRHVIEDLEAHLKQDDAKDDSRS' A
#
# COMPACT_ATOMS: atom_id res chain seq x y z
N MET A 1 -10.89 9.96 -7.48
CA MET A 1 -10.27 8.72 -7.99
C MET A 1 -10.55 7.61 -6.98
N GLN A 2 -11.20 6.51 -7.39
CA GLN A 2 -11.29 5.30 -6.56
C GLN A 2 -10.12 4.40 -6.93
N VAL A 3 -9.20 4.19 -5.99
CA VAL A 3 -8.04 3.33 -6.18
C VAL A 3 -8.28 2.03 -5.42
N LYS A 4 -8.20 0.90 -6.14
CA LYS A 4 -8.22 -0.42 -5.51
C LYS A 4 -6.84 -0.65 -4.89
N THR A 5 -6.79 -0.75 -3.58
CA THR A 5 -5.54 -0.93 -2.83
C THR A 5 -5.65 -2.18 -1.96
N SER A 6 -4.57 -2.94 -1.84
CA SER A 6 -4.40 -3.89 -0.73
C SER A 6 -4.13 -3.13 0.57
N PRO A 7 -4.24 -3.73 1.76
CA PRO A 7 -4.94 -4.99 2.05
C PRO A 7 -6.46 -4.87 1.85
N GLU A 8 -7.16 -6.00 1.74
CA GLU A 8 -8.63 -6.04 1.72
C GLU A 8 -9.21 -5.57 3.05
N CYS A 9 -10.41 -4.97 3.01
CA CYS A 9 -11.13 -4.65 4.22
C CYS A 9 -11.47 -5.94 5.00
N PRO A 10 -11.04 -6.08 6.27
CA PRO A 10 -11.31 -7.30 7.05
C PRO A 10 -12.79 -7.50 7.37
N LYS A 11 -13.63 -6.46 7.21
CA LYS A 11 -15.07 -6.54 7.48
C LYS A 11 -15.91 -6.92 6.27
N CYS A 12 -15.58 -6.41 5.08
CA CYS A 12 -16.44 -6.57 3.89
C CYS A 12 -15.68 -7.09 2.65
N GLY A 13 -14.36 -7.30 2.74
CA GLY A 13 -13.54 -7.73 1.62
C GLY A 13 -13.27 -6.65 0.55
N SER A 14 -13.91 -5.48 0.63
CA SER A 14 -13.70 -4.43 -0.36
C SER A 14 -12.25 -3.94 -0.37
N ARG A 15 -11.72 -3.71 -1.58
CA ARG A 15 -10.38 -3.14 -1.83
C ARG A 15 -10.44 -1.63 -2.05
N VAL A 16 -11.63 -1.04 -2.01
CA VAL A 16 -11.83 0.38 -2.25
C VAL A 16 -11.68 1.12 -0.92
N LYS A 17 -10.68 2.00 -0.88
CA LYS A 17 -10.40 2.84 0.29
C LYS A 17 -10.65 4.30 -0.03
N ARG A 18 -11.17 5.02 0.96
CA ARG A 18 -11.34 6.46 0.95
C ARG A 18 -10.13 7.09 1.62
N PHE A 19 -9.32 7.74 0.79
CA PHE A 19 -8.15 8.49 1.23
C PHE A 19 -8.56 9.94 1.57
N PRO A 20 -7.87 10.59 2.51
CA PRO A 20 -8.22 11.93 2.95
C PRO A 20 -7.99 12.99 1.85
N PRO A 21 -8.80 14.07 1.82
CA PRO A 21 -8.70 15.12 0.80
C PRO A 21 -7.62 16.18 1.08
N GLY A 22 -6.82 16.04 2.15
CA GLY A 22 -5.84 17.04 2.63
C GLY A 22 -4.42 16.50 2.77
N ARG A 23 -3.52 17.25 3.45
CA ARG A 23 -2.14 16.81 3.71
C ARG A 23 -2.11 15.56 4.61
N GLU A 24 -1.15 14.69 4.30
CA GLU A 24 -1.06 13.28 4.71
C GLU A 24 -0.85 13.04 6.22
N ASP A 25 -0.54 14.09 6.99
CA ASP A 25 0.08 13.98 8.31
C ASP A 25 -0.89 13.73 9.48
N GLN A 26 -2.21 13.82 9.30
CA GLN A 26 -3.18 13.72 10.42
C GLN A 26 -4.53 13.02 10.13
N TYR A 27 -4.68 12.34 8.99
CA TYR A 27 -5.99 11.78 8.61
C TYR A 27 -6.02 10.26 8.51
N HIS A 28 -7.18 9.69 8.85
CA HIS A 28 -7.44 8.25 8.80
C HIS A 28 -7.87 7.78 7.40
N VAL A 29 -7.55 6.52 7.09
CA VAL A 29 -7.97 5.82 5.88
C VAL A 29 -9.18 4.95 6.23
N TYR A 30 -10.24 5.06 5.45
CA TYR A 30 -11.46 4.29 5.68
C TYR A 30 -11.77 3.36 4.49
N CYS A 31 -12.45 2.25 4.75
CA CYS A 31 -13.10 1.48 3.69
C CYS A 31 -14.25 2.29 3.11
N ASP A 32 -14.29 2.43 1.78
CA ASP A 32 -15.31 3.24 1.11
C ASP A 32 -16.72 2.61 1.21
N GLU A 33 -16.79 1.29 1.40
CA GLU A 33 -18.05 0.55 1.41
C GLU A 33 -18.65 0.35 2.81
N CYS A 34 -17.85 -0.03 3.80
CA CYS A 34 -18.36 -0.32 5.14
C CYS A 34 -17.85 0.64 6.23
N GLY A 35 -17.03 1.63 5.88
CA GLY A 35 -16.50 2.62 6.82
C GLY A 35 -15.50 2.06 7.85
N HIS A 36 -14.91 0.87 7.61
CA HIS A 36 -13.88 0.34 8.48
C HIS A 36 -12.67 1.28 8.52
N ASP A 37 -12.21 1.62 9.72
CA ASP A 37 -11.06 2.48 9.96
C ASP A 37 -9.76 1.66 9.92
N PHE A 38 -8.90 1.96 8.96
CA PHE A 38 -7.57 1.37 8.84
C PHE A 38 -6.51 2.13 9.67
N GLY A 39 -6.89 3.21 10.33
CA GLY A 39 -6.00 4.09 11.08
C GLY A 39 -5.42 5.20 10.21
N ARG A 40 -4.43 5.91 10.77
CA ARG A 40 -3.81 7.06 10.09
C ARG A 40 -3.08 6.67 8.81
N PHE A 41 -3.09 7.58 7.84
CA PHE A 41 -2.50 7.38 6.53
C PHE A 41 -0.99 7.14 6.57
N ASP A 42 -0.25 7.87 7.41
CA ASP A 42 1.20 7.68 7.63
C ASP A 42 1.53 6.25 8.07
N TYR A 43 0.77 5.74 9.03
CA TYR A 43 0.92 4.39 9.56
C TYR A 43 0.49 3.34 8.53
N PHE A 44 -0.63 3.57 7.84
CA PHE A 44 -1.12 2.69 6.78
C PHE A 44 -0.11 2.57 5.63
N GLN A 45 0.48 3.68 5.18
CA GLN A 45 1.48 3.69 4.13
C GLN A 45 2.76 2.96 4.55
N ALA A 46 3.19 3.08 5.81
CA ALA A 46 4.35 2.38 6.33
C ALA A 46 4.26 0.85 6.18
N GLN A 47 3.04 0.28 6.20
CA GLN A 47 2.84 -1.16 5.99
C GLN A 47 3.22 -1.63 4.58
N PHE A 48 3.24 -0.74 3.58
CA PHE A 48 3.65 -1.08 2.22
C PHE A 48 5.14 -0.89 1.98
N ARG A 49 5.85 -0.21 2.89
CA ARG A 49 7.26 0.12 2.70
C ARG A 49 8.11 -1.14 2.57
N HIS A 50 7.91 -2.12 3.44
CA HIS A 50 8.62 -3.40 3.38
C HIS A 50 8.34 -4.17 2.09
N VAL A 51 7.10 -4.10 1.58
CA VAL A 51 6.76 -4.75 0.30
C VAL A 51 7.50 -4.08 -0.87
N ILE A 52 7.63 -2.75 -0.85
CA ILE A 52 8.39 -2.02 -1.87
C ILE A 52 9.88 -2.32 -1.74
N GLU A 53 10.43 -2.31 -0.52
CA GLU A 53 11.83 -2.66 -0.26
C GLU A 53 12.18 -4.08 -0.73
N ASP A 54 11.32 -5.05 -0.45
CA ASP A 54 11.48 -6.44 -0.89
C ASP A 54 11.41 -6.60 -2.41
N LEU A 55 10.50 -5.86 -3.06
CA LEU A 55 10.41 -5.80 -4.52
C LEU A 55 11.67 -5.19 -5.13
N GLU A 56 12.12 -4.04 -4.63
CA GLU A 56 13.35 -3.39 -5.11
C GLU A 56 14.58 -4.29 -4.93
N ALA A 57 14.66 -5.02 -3.81
CA ALA A 57 15.74 -5.98 -3.59
C ALA A 57 15.69 -7.15 -4.59
N HIS A 58 14.51 -7.66 -4.92
CA HIS A 58 14.36 -8.70 -5.95
C HIS A 58 14.77 -8.21 -7.34
N LEU A 59 14.30 -7.03 -7.76
CA LEU A 59 14.69 -6.49 -9.07
C LEU A 59 16.21 -6.31 -9.19
N LYS A 60 16.87 -5.77 -8.15
CA LYS A 60 18.34 -5.64 -8.13
C LYS A 60 19.06 -6.99 -8.23
N GLN A 61 18.49 -8.06 -7.70
CA GLN A 61 19.05 -9.41 -7.83
C GLN A 61 18.91 -9.94 -9.26
N ASP A 62 17.79 -9.67 -9.93
CA ASP A 62 17.58 -10.06 -11.32
C ASP A 62 18.52 -9.31 -12.27
N ASP A 63 18.68 -7.99 -12.09
CA ASP A 63 19.63 -7.17 -12.86
C ASP A 63 21.08 -7.66 -12.71
N ALA A 64 21.53 -7.96 -11.47
CA ALA A 64 22.88 -8.48 -11.22
C ALA A 64 23.12 -9.88 -11.81
N LYS A 65 22.05 -10.67 -11.98
CA LYS A 65 22.11 -12.02 -12.54
C LYS A 65 22.15 -12.00 -14.07
N ASP A 66 21.62 -10.96 -14.70
CA ASP A 66 21.70 -10.72 -16.14
C ASP A 66 23.11 -10.28 -16.56
N ASP A 67 23.74 -9.38 -15.79
CA ASP A 67 25.13 -8.94 -16.01
C ASP A 67 26.18 -10.06 -15.80
N SER A 68 25.85 -11.11 -15.04
CA SER A 68 26.74 -12.27 -14.83
C SER A 68 26.70 -13.28 -15.99
N ARG A 69 25.89 -13.02 -17.03
CA ARG A 69 25.68 -13.93 -18.17
C ARG A 69 26.24 -13.40 -19.50
N SER A 70 26.93 -12.25 -19.49
CA SER A 70 27.63 -11.65 -20.64
C SER A 70 29.13 -11.89 -20.60
#